data_AF-A0A928AE21-F1
#
_entry.id   AF-A0A928AE21-F1
#
_cell.length_a   1.000
_cell.length_b   1.000
_cell.length_c   1.000
_cell.angle_alpha   90.00
_cell.angle_beta   90.00
_cell.angle_gamma   90.00
#
_symmetry.space_group_name_H-M   'P 1'
#
loop_
_entity.id
_entity.type
_entity.pdbx_description
1 polymer ?
#
loop_
_entity_poly.entity_id
_entity_poly.type
_entity_poly.pdbx_seq_one_letter_code
_entity_poly.pdbx_strand_id
1 'polypeptide(L)'
;MRRLFVTLIGLGSLFCASAQNTLGSTDDIGRIALTPIVHDAANVPPRAHSMLSNKLKQIVTRNGLGSMATEPRFVITASSQLMAKEVTATTPSFTVVEVATTLYIGDAVTGQLFSSCDCDLSKGMGKSLDAAYVEAYKRINPAAEQIKQFVEEGKNKIVEYYNSQIDFLIAEADALAKSQNFDGAMMLLASVPSVCKEAHAKAMARLGEVYQVKIDQEGAVLYNQAVAAWKTSKSEEGALEACKLLAQINPQSSYAEKGNALVAEIETHYATLVAEQKALQEEERRRKQEQEEREWQFKQQQYADKVAAEQEARQLNHELAMKQSDAASVATQMALKEVKEMTNKTFASQVAGSTVSKGASNTLANKIASWFK
;
A
#
# COMPACT_ATOMS: atom_id res chain seq x y z
N MET A 1 -29.44 -80.81 15.26
CA MET A 1 -28.12 -80.12 15.27
C MET A 1 -27.97 -79.32 13.97
N ARG A 2 -27.53 -78.05 14.08
CA ARG A 2 -26.95 -77.16 13.04
C ARG A 2 -27.87 -76.75 11.88
N ARG A 3 -28.46 -75.54 11.88
CA ARG A 3 -27.95 -74.18 11.56
C ARG A 3 -27.76 -73.89 10.06
N LEU A 4 -28.24 -72.69 9.67
CA LEU A 4 -27.93 -71.86 8.48
C LEU A 4 -28.83 -72.11 7.25
N PHE A 5 -29.30 -71.12 6.47
CA PHE A 5 -28.89 -69.72 6.25
C PHE A 5 -30.09 -68.83 5.83
N VAL A 6 -29.94 -67.54 6.13
CA VAL A 6 -30.77 -66.37 5.83
C VAL A 6 -30.83 -66.05 4.33
N THR A 7 -32.01 -65.64 3.83
CA THR A 7 -32.12 -64.52 2.85
C THR A 7 -33.54 -63.95 2.86
N LEU A 8 -33.72 -62.82 3.54
CA LEU A 8 -34.93 -62.01 3.52
C LEU A 8 -34.79 -60.97 2.39
N ILE A 9 -35.78 -60.94 1.52
CA ILE A 9 -35.90 -60.05 0.35
C ILE A 9 -36.12 -58.62 0.84
N GLY A 10 -35.14 -57.74 0.62
CA GLY A 10 -35.28 -56.30 0.81
C GLY A 10 -35.89 -55.65 -0.43
N LEU A 11 -37.23 -55.54 -0.45
CA LEU A 11 -37.96 -54.73 -1.42
C LEU A 11 -38.05 -53.29 -0.87
N GLY A 12 -37.02 -52.48 -1.14
CA GLY A 12 -37.00 -51.05 -0.82
C GLY A 12 -37.40 -50.21 -2.03
N SER A 13 -38.70 -50.12 -2.27
CA SER A 13 -39.30 -49.28 -3.30
C SER A 13 -39.07 -47.79 -3.03
N LEU A 14 -38.77 -47.07 -4.12
CA LEU A 14 -38.82 -45.62 -4.28
C LEU A 14 -40.01 -45.01 -3.53
N PHE A 15 -39.73 -44.04 -2.66
CA PHE A 15 -40.58 -42.87 -2.47
C PHE A 15 -39.68 -41.63 -2.56
N CYS A 16 -39.67 -41.00 -3.74
CA CYS A 16 -39.30 -39.60 -3.86
C CYS A 16 -40.40 -38.79 -3.16
N ALA A 17 -40.18 -38.46 -1.89
CA ALA A 17 -40.92 -37.39 -1.23
C ALA A 17 -40.18 -36.08 -1.49
N SER A 18 -40.42 -35.48 -2.65
CA SER A 18 -40.13 -34.07 -2.89
C SER A 18 -41.19 -33.25 -2.16
N ALA A 19 -40.98 -33.02 -0.87
CA ALA A 19 -41.78 -32.08 -0.09
C ALA A 19 -40.90 -31.41 0.97
N GLN A 20 -39.93 -30.63 0.53
CA GLN A 20 -39.35 -29.58 1.37
C GLN A 20 -39.97 -28.27 0.94
N ASN A 21 -41.14 -27.96 1.52
CA ASN A 21 -41.57 -26.57 1.64
C ASN A 21 -40.92 -26.07 2.93
N THR A 22 -39.74 -25.46 2.83
CA THR A 22 -39.13 -24.72 3.94
C THR A 22 -39.89 -23.41 4.11
N LEU A 23 -41.14 -23.51 4.58
CA LEU A 23 -41.77 -22.41 5.30
C LEU A 23 -40.75 -21.99 6.36
N GLY A 24 -40.27 -20.75 6.25
CA GLY A 24 -39.10 -20.26 6.98
C GLY A 24 -39.13 -20.69 8.44
N SER A 25 -37.97 -21.06 8.98
CA SER A 25 -37.77 -21.24 10.41
C SER A 25 -38.63 -20.23 11.15
N THR A 26 -39.53 -20.68 12.03
CA THR A 26 -40.50 -19.83 12.74
C THR A 26 -39.83 -18.67 13.50
N ASP A 27 -38.52 -18.77 13.71
CA ASP A 27 -37.62 -17.75 14.25
C ASP A 27 -37.41 -16.54 13.31
N ASP A 28 -37.50 -16.68 11.98
CA ASP A 28 -37.24 -15.59 11.03
C ASP A 28 -38.45 -14.65 10.90
N ILE A 29 -39.66 -15.21 10.83
CA ILE A 29 -40.93 -14.46 10.86
C ILE A 29 -41.03 -13.63 12.15
N GLY A 30 -40.59 -14.22 13.27
CA GLY A 30 -40.51 -13.58 14.58
C GLY A 30 -39.50 -12.44 14.69
N ARG A 31 -38.69 -12.18 13.66
CA ARG A 31 -37.68 -11.08 13.63
C ARG A 31 -38.05 -9.96 12.66
N ILE A 32 -39.07 -10.14 11.82
CA ILE A 32 -39.50 -9.11 10.86
C ILE A 32 -40.24 -8.01 11.61
N ALA A 33 -39.57 -6.88 11.78
CA ALA A 33 -40.18 -5.69 12.33
C ALA A 33 -40.80 -4.81 11.23
N LEU A 34 -42.03 -4.36 11.47
CA LEU A 34 -42.75 -3.46 10.56
C LEU A 34 -42.74 -2.06 11.14
N THR A 35 -42.39 -1.09 10.32
CA THR A 35 -42.45 0.33 10.70
C THR A 35 -43.71 0.98 10.15
N PRO A 36 -44.55 1.59 11.00
CA PRO A 36 -45.76 2.25 10.56
C PRO A 36 -45.45 3.59 9.91
N ILE A 37 -45.81 3.74 8.64
CA ILE A 37 -45.65 4.98 7.88
C ILE A 37 -47.00 5.39 7.30
N VAL A 38 -47.38 6.66 7.49
CA VAL A 38 -48.51 7.28 6.81
C VAL A 38 -47.93 8.35 5.90
N HIS A 39 -48.11 8.20 4.60
CA HIS A 39 -47.68 9.21 3.64
C HIS A 39 -48.67 10.39 3.63
N ASP A 40 -48.16 11.61 3.49
CA ASP A 40 -48.96 12.84 3.45
C ASP A 40 -49.80 13.01 2.16
N ALA A 41 -49.86 11.98 1.32
CA ALA A 41 -50.33 12.06 -0.06
C ALA A 41 -51.81 11.67 -0.28
N ALA A 42 -52.54 11.24 0.74
CA ALA A 42 -53.96 10.90 0.62
C ALA A 42 -54.83 11.98 1.26
N ASN A 43 -56.09 12.10 0.84
CA ASN A 43 -57.13 13.04 1.29
C ASN A 43 -57.48 12.94 2.79
N VAL A 44 -56.48 12.99 3.66
CA VAL A 44 -56.52 12.77 5.10
C VAL A 44 -56.14 14.07 5.79
N PRO A 45 -57.08 14.67 6.55
CA PRO A 45 -56.80 15.89 7.31
C PRO A 45 -55.65 15.72 8.35
N PRO A 46 -54.90 16.78 8.70
CA PRO A 46 -53.69 16.66 9.52
C PRO A 46 -53.86 16.00 10.89
N ARG A 47 -54.97 16.20 11.62
CA ARG A 47 -55.15 15.52 12.92
C ARG A 47 -55.57 14.07 12.71
N ALA A 48 -56.27 13.77 11.62
CA ALA A 48 -56.63 12.41 11.26
C ALA A 48 -55.40 11.57 10.89
N HIS A 49 -54.35 12.18 10.34
CA HIS A 49 -53.05 11.53 10.09
C HIS A 49 -52.45 10.95 11.38
N SER A 50 -52.36 11.77 12.44
CA SER A 50 -51.88 11.31 13.75
C SER A 50 -52.69 10.12 14.29
N MET A 51 -54.01 10.12 14.09
CA MET A 51 -54.87 9.01 14.51
C MET A 51 -54.60 7.74 13.70
N LEU A 52 -54.49 7.85 12.38
CA LEU A 52 -54.18 6.71 11.50
C LEU A 52 -52.79 6.14 11.81
N SER A 53 -51.78 7.00 12.02
CA SER A 53 -50.44 6.58 12.46
C SER A 53 -50.49 5.84 13.79
N ASN A 54 -51.28 6.32 14.75
CA ASN A 54 -51.48 5.62 16.02
C ASN A 54 -52.18 4.27 15.86
N LYS A 55 -53.11 4.13 14.91
CA LYS A 55 -53.74 2.84 14.59
C LYS A 55 -52.75 1.87 13.97
N LEU A 56 -51.92 2.31 13.02
CA LEU A 56 -50.84 1.48 12.47
C LEU A 56 -49.85 1.03 13.56
N LYS A 57 -49.45 1.94 14.46
CA LYS A 57 -48.63 1.61 15.63
C LYS A 57 -49.29 0.53 16.51
N GLN A 58 -50.59 0.67 16.80
CA GLN A 58 -51.33 -0.34 17.56
C GLN A 58 -51.35 -1.70 16.85
N ILE A 59 -51.52 -1.72 15.52
CA ILE A 59 -51.50 -2.95 14.72
C ILE A 59 -50.12 -3.64 14.84
N VAL A 60 -49.01 -2.92 14.63
CA VAL A 60 -47.68 -3.55 14.66
C VAL A 60 -47.24 -3.97 16.06
N THR A 61 -47.54 -3.18 17.09
CA THR A 61 -47.19 -3.50 18.49
C THR A 61 -47.98 -4.72 18.97
N ARG A 62 -49.24 -4.85 18.56
CA ARG A 62 -50.07 -6.00 18.93
C ARG A 62 -49.67 -7.29 18.23
N ASN A 63 -49.13 -7.18 17.02
CA ASN A 63 -48.57 -8.30 16.26
C ASN A 63 -47.06 -8.50 16.50
N GLY A 64 -46.59 -8.04 17.67
CA GLY A 64 -45.35 -8.45 18.32
C GLY A 64 -44.06 -7.79 17.83
N LEU A 65 -44.07 -6.99 16.76
CA LEU A 65 -42.83 -6.48 16.14
C LEU A 65 -43.03 -5.10 15.48
N GLY A 66 -43.40 -4.11 16.29
CA GLY A 66 -43.33 -2.71 15.88
C GLY A 66 -41.89 -2.21 15.94
N SER A 67 -41.37 -1.67 14.83
CA SER A 67 -40.09 -0.96 14.81
C SER A 67 -40.32 0.53 14.61
N MET A 68 -39.55 1.35 15.34
CA MET A 68 -39.45 2.80 15.13
C MET A 68 -38.14 3.18 14.44
N ALA A 69 -37.59 2.28 13.62
CA ALA A 69 -36.35 2.51 12.89
C ALA A 69 -36.43 3.79 12.06
N THR A 70 -35.33 4.56 12.08
CA THR A 70 -35.16 5.79 11.30
C THR A 70 -35.07 5.50 9.80
N GLU A 71 -34.54 4.34 9.42
CA GLU A 71 -34.51 3.83 8.05
C GLU A 71 -35.17 2.45 8.00
N PRO A 72 -36.50 2.39 7.87
CA PRO A 72 -37.21 1.12 7.90
C PRO A 72 -37.09 0.37 6.58
N ARG A 73 -36.73 -0.91 6.63
CA ARG A 73 -36.77 -1.77 5.45
C ARG A 73 -38.20 -2.18 5.10
N PHE A 74 -38.91 -2.74 6.07
CA PHE A 74 -40.29 -3.19 5.90
C PHE A 74 -41.25 -2.26 6.59
N VAL A 75 -42.29 -1.87 5.87
CA VAL A 75 -43.24 -0.85 6.31
C VAL A 75 -44.65 -1.38 6.27
N ILE A 76 -45.47 -0.92 7.21
CA ILE A 76 -46.92 -0.98 7.08
C ILE A 76 -47.42 0.43 6.80
N THR A 77 -48.26 0.57 5.79
CA THR A 77 -48.87 1.85 5.44
C THR A 77 -50.37 1.69 5.21
N ALA A 78 -51.06 2.80 5.09
CA ALA A 78 -52.49 2.85 4.85
C ALA A 78 -52.82 3.89 3.78
N SER A 79 -53.80 3.56 2.94
CA SER A 79 -54.46 4.49 2.03
C SER A 79 -55.92 4.64 2.45
N SER A 80 -56.42 5.87 2.45
CA SER A 80 -57.81 6.15 2.80
C SER A 80 -58.54 6.86 1.68
N GLN A 81 -59.76 6.42 1.41
CA GLN A 81 -60.65 6.99 0.39
C GLN A 81 -61.95 7.45 1.05
N LEU A 82 -62.37 8.68 0.74
CA LEU A 82 -63.66 9.22 1.16
C LEU A 82 -64.76 8.65 0.27
N MET A 83 -65.63 7.83 0.85
CA MET A 83 -66.73 7.17 0.13
C MET A 83 -67.98 8.05 0.10
N ALA A 84 -68.30 8.66 1.23
CA ALA A 84 -69.45 9.56 1.36
C ALA A 84 -69.16 10.67 2.36
N LYS A 85 -69.82 11.82 2.16
CA LYS A 85 -69.77 12.98 3.05
C LYS A 85 -71.13 13.64 3.11
N GLU A 86 -71.65 13.82 4.31
CA GLU A 86 -72.92 14.46 4.58
C GLU A 86 -72.77 15.50 5.70
N VAL A 87 -73.65 16.50 5.72
CA VAL A 87 -73.75 17.47 6.81
C VAL A 87 -75.15 17.36 7.41
N THR A 88 -75.23 17.16 8.73
CA THR A 88 -76.51 16.99 9.41
C THR A 88 -77.30 18.29 9.39
N ALA A 89 -78.60 18.21 9.14
CA ALA A 89 -79.54 19.33 9.22
C ALA A 89 -79.97 19.60 10.67
N THR A 90 -79.02 19.64 11.60
CA THR A 90 -79.25 19.88 13.04
C THR A 90 -78.54 21.15 13.50
N THR A 91 -78.95 21.70 14.64
CA THR A 91 -78.25 22.83 15.30
C THR A 91 -77.66 22.34 16.64
N PRO A 92 -76.32 22.28 16.81
CA PRO A 92 -75.29 22.54 15.80
C PRO A 92 -75.23 21.45 14.71
N SER A 93 -74.70 21.80 13.54
CA SER A 93 -74.51 20.87 12.42
C SER A 93 -73.25 20.04 12.61
N PHE A 94 -73.26 18.79 12.17
CA PHE A 94 -72.13 17.88 12.17
C PHE A 94 -71.79 17.41 10.76
N THR A 95 -70.51 17.16 10.50
CA THR A 95 -70.05 16.47 9.29
C THR A 95 -70.00 14.98 9.57
N VAL A 96 -70.64 14.18 8.72
CA VAL A 96 -70.57 12.72 8.70
C VAL A 96 -69.75 12.29 7.49
N VAL A 97 -68.81 11.37 7.69
CA VAL A 97 -68.00 10.79 6.61
C VAL A 97 -68.06 9.28 6.65
N GLU A 98 -67.94 8.65 5.49
CA GLU A 98 -67.65 7.23 5.34
C GLU A 98 -66.29 7.09 4.67
N VAL A 99 -65.37 6.36 5.31
CA VAL A 99 -63.98 6.25 4.88
C VAL A 99 -63.64 4.78 4.70
N ALA A 100 -63.26 4.40 3.48
CA ALA A 100 -62.64 3.11 3.19
C ALA A 100 -61.13 3.23 3.44
N THR A 101 -60.54 2.28 4.16
CA THR A 101 -59.10 2.28 4.46
C THR A 101 -58.49 0.94 4.09
N THR A 102 -57.46 0.96 3.26
CA THR A 102 -56.70 -0.23 2.87
C THR A 102 -55.31 -0.14 3.48
N LEU A 103 -54.88 -1.23 4.12
CA LEU A 103 -53.55 -1.41 4.68
C LEU A 103 -52.65 -2.12 3.68
N TYR A 104 -51.35 -1.81 3.71
CA TYR A 104 -50.34 -2.43 2.85
C TYR A 104 -49.09 -2.77 3.67
N ILE A 105 -48.47 -3.91 3.39
CA ILE A 105 -47.12 -4.26 3.85
C ILE A 105 -46.20 -4.34 2.63
N GLY A 106 -45.09 -3.62 2.68
CA GLY A 106 -44.14 -3.56 1.57
C GLY A 106 -42.71 -3.29 2.02
N ASP A 107 -41.80 -3.38 1.06
CA ASP A 107 -40.39 -3.01 1.19
C ASP A 107 -40.21 -1.55 0.77
N ALA A 108 -39.75 -0.70 1.68
CA ALA A 108 -39.56 0.73 1.40
C ALA A 108 -38.35 1.03 0.52
N VAL A 109 -37.42 0.09 0.37
CA VAL A 109 -36.21 0.26 -0.45
C VAL A 109 -36.47 -0.21 -1.88
N THR A 110 -37.08 -1.39 -2.06
CA THR A 110 -37.34 -1.94 -3.41
C THR A 110 -38.70 -1.55 -3.98
N GLY A 111 -39.62 -1.06 -3.14
CA GLY A 111 -41.00 -0.78 -3.53
C GLY A 111 -41.87 -2.03 -3.69
N GLN A 112 -41.36 -3.22 -3.34
CA GLN A 112 -42.11 -4.47 -3.46
C GLN A 112 -43.29 -4.50 -2.47
N LEU A 113 -44.49 -4.74 -3.00
CA LEU A 113 -45.69 -4.96 -2.18
C LEU A 113 -45.83 -6.45 -1.86
N PHE A 114 -46.07 -6.80 -0.60
CA PHE A 114 -46.23 -8.19 -0.15
C PHE A 114 -47.67 -8.54 0.19
N SER A 115 -48.37 -7.67 0.90
CA SER A 115 -49.75 -7.94 1.32
C SER A 115 -50.58 -6.67 1.40
N SER A 116 -51.90 -6.82 1.30
CA SER A 116 -52.88 -5.76 1.45
C SER A 116 -54.12 -6.25 2.19
N CYS A 117 -54.79 -5.37 2.94
CA CYS A 117 -56.03 -5.70 3.65
C CYS A 117 -56.95 -4.49 3.72
N ASP A 118 -58.19 -4.67 3.28
CA ASP A 118 -59.23 -3.68 3.44
C ASP A 118 -59.79 -3.73 4.87
N CYS A 119 -59.80 -2.59 5.54
CA CYS A 119 -60.50 -2.42 6.81
C CYS A 119 -62.01 -2.28 6.57
N ASP A 120 -62.80 -2.67 7.57
CA ASP A 120 -64.24 -2.42 7.56
C ASP A 120 -64.55 -0.93 7.34
N LEU A 121 -65.60 -0.67 6.53
CA LEU A 121 -66.02 0.69 6.18
C LEU A 121 -66.27 1.52 7.45
N SER A 122 -65.47 2.56 7.63
CA SER A 122 -65.44 3.33 8.87
C SER A 122 -66.26 4.59 8.70
N LYS A 123 -67.40 4.69 9.39
CA LYS A 123 -68.17 5.94 9.47
C LYS A 123 -67.58 6.83 10.57
N GLY A 124 -67.67 8.15 10.45
CA GLY A 124 -67.22 9.08 11.49
C GLY A 124 -68.06 10.34 11.50
N MET A 125 -68.24 10.95 12.67
CA MET A 125 -69.07 12.14 12.83
C MET A 125 -68.34 13.17 13.70
N GLY A 126 -68.24 14.41 13.24
CA GLY A 126 -67.53 15.45 13.97
C GLY A 126 -67.99 16.86 13.60
N LYS A 127 -67.59 17.85 14.40
CA LYS A 127 -67.91 19.28 14.14
C LYS A 127 -67.16 19.86 12.92
N SER A 128 -66.20 19.12 12.37
CA SER A 128 -65.44 19.45 11.17
C SER A 128 -65.10 18.17 10.41
N LEU A 129 -64.63 18.31 9.16
CA LEU A 129 -64.15 17.18 8.36
C LEU A 129 -63.02 16.42 9.06
N ASP A 130 -62.04 17.13 9.58
CA ASP A 130 -60.90 16.57 10.33
C ASP A 130 -61.36 15.78 11.57
N ALA A 131 -62.31 16.32 12.35
CA ALA A 131 -62.89 15.62 13.49
C ALA A 131 -63.66 14.36 13.07
N ALA A 132 -64.42 14.43 11.97
CA ALA A 132 -65.17 13.28 11.46
C ALA A 132 -64.23 12.16 11.00
N TYR A 133 -63.11 12.48 10.35
CA TYR A 133 -62.07 11.50 9.99
C TYR A 133 -61.39 10.88 11.22
N VAL A 134 -61.06 11.68 12.24
CA VAL A 134 -60.51 11.15 13.50
C VAL A 134 -61.46 10.13 14.12
N GLU A 135 -62.77 10.43 14.15
CA GLU A 135 -63.78 9.48 14.65
C GLU A 135 -63.95 8.24 13.76
N ALA A 136 -63.80 8.36 12.44
CA ALA A 136 -63.78 7.22 11.55
C ALA A 136 -62.58 6.30 11.85
N TYR A 137 -61.37 6.84 11.91
CA TYR A 137 -60.17 6.04 12.18
C TYR A 137 -60.15 5.41 13.56
N LYS A 138 -60.77 6.02 14.58
CA LYS A 138 -60.95 5.38 15.90
C LYS A 138 -61.65 4.02 15.81
N ARG A 139 -62.52 3.81 14.80
CA ARG A 139 -63.28 2.57 14.57
C ARG A 139 -62.48 1.46 13.91
N ILE A 140 -61.33 1.76 13.31
CA ILE A 140 -60.40 0.72 12.85
C ILE A 140 -60.03 -0.12 14.08
N ASN A 141 -60.34 -1.42 14.04
CA ASN A 141 -60.06 -2.36 15.13
C ASN A 141 -58.72 -3.06 14.89
N PRO A 142 -57.63 -2.71 15.61
CA PRO A 142 -56.35 -3.38 15.45
C PRO A 142 -56.35 -4.87 15.84
N ALA A 143 -57.42 -5.33 16.49
CA ALA A 143 -57.63 -6.74 16.87
C ALA A 143 -58.34 -7.57 15.80
N ALA A 144 -58.80 -6.95 14.70
CA ALA A 144 -59.61 -7.66 13.72
C ALA A 144 -58.82 -8.85 13.15
N GLU A 145 -59.46 -10.01 13.07
CA GLU A 145 -58.80 -11.26 12.64
C GLU A 145 -58.21 -11.12 11.23
N GLN A 146 -58.89 -10.40 10.32
CA GLN A 146 -58.38 -10.09 8.98
C GLN A 146 -57.07 -9.30 9.00
N ILE A 147 -56.90 -8.36 9.95
CA ILE A 147 -55.67 -7.57 10.08
C ILE A 147 -54.54 -8.43 10.65
N LYS A 148 -54.86 -9.34 11.58
CA LYS A 148 -53.88 -10.30 12.10
C LYS A 148 -53.36 -11.22 11.00
N GLN A 149 -54.26 -11.83 10.22
CA GLN A 149 -53.93 -12.68 9.08
C GLN A 149 -53.11 -11.92 8.03
N PHE A 150 -53.51 -10.69 7.72
CA PHE A 150 -52.76 -9.79 6.83
C PHE A 150 -51.31 -9.57 7.27
N VAL A 151 -51.05 -9.33 8.56
CA VAL A 151 -49.70 -9.14 9.08
C VAL A 151 -48.90 -10.45 9.02
N GLU A 152 -49.50 -11.57 9.38
CA GLU A 152 -48.86 -12.89 9.30
C GLU A 152 -48.51 -13.26 7.85
N GLU A 153 -49.45 -13.11 6.92
CA GLU A 153 -49.24 -13.32 5.49
C GLU A 153 -48.18 -12.40 4.90
N GLY A 154 -48.20 -11.11 5.28
CA GLY A 154 -47.21 -10.13 4.81
C GLY A 154 -45.80 -10.53 5.22
N LYS A 155 -45.61 -10.96 6.48
CA LYS A 155 -44.30 -11.45 6.96
C LYS A 155 -43.87 -12.73 6.27
N ASN A 156 -44.80 -13.67 6.03
CA ASN A 156 -44.49 -14.91 5.31
C ASN A 156 -44.04 -14.61 3.87
N LYS A 157 -44.77 -13.74 3.15
CA LYS A 157 -44.44 -13.35 1.78
C LYS A 157 -43.12 -12.59 1.67
N ILE A 158 -42.72 -11.80 2.68
CA ILE A 158 -41.39 -11.20 2.74
C ILE A 158 -40.31 -12.29 2.69
N VAL A 159 -40.40 -13.30 3.57
CA VAL A 159 -39.42 -14.39 3.63
C VAL A 159 -39.42 -15.20 2.33
N GLU A 160 -40.60 -15.57 1.85
CA GLU A 160 -40.78 -16.35 0.62
C GLU A 160 -40.21 -15.62 -0.61
N TYR A 161 -40.44 -14.32 -0.72
CA TYR A 161 -39.89 -13.51 -1.80
C TYR A 161 -38.37 -13.58 -1.83
N TYR A 162 -37.69 -13.25 -0.73
CA TYR A 162 -36.22 -13.25 -0.73
C TYR A 162 -35.63 -14.66 -0.89
N ASN A 163 -36.26 -15.69 -0.32
CA ASN A 163 -35.79 -17.07 -0.47
C ASN A 163 -35.98 -17.59 -1.90
N SER A 164 -37.05 -17.19 -2.60
CA SER A 164 -37.28 -17.59 -4.00
C SER A 164 -36.52 -16.76 -5.02
N GLN A 165 -36.21 -15.49 -4.69
CA GLN A 165 -35.55 -14.55 -5.60
C GLN A 165 -34.03 -14.51 -5.45
N ILE A 166 -33.46 -15.10 -4.39
CA ILE A 166 -32.02 -14.96 -4.11
C ILE A 166 -31.13 -15.40 -5.28
N ASP A 167 -31.48 -16.49 -5.97
CA ASP A 167 -30.68 -16.98 -7.10
C ASP A 167 -30.72 -16.02 -8.29
N PHE A 168 -31.85 -15.33 -8.51
CA PHE A 168 -31.96 -14.29 -9.54
C PHE A 168 -31.18 -13.03 -9.16
N LEU A 169 -31.25 -12.60 -7.90
CA LEU A 169 -30.48 -11.46 -7.39
C LEU A 169 -28.97 -11.72 -7.49
N ILE A 170 -28.53 -12.95 -7.20
CA ILE A 170 -27.14 -13.37 -7.38
C ILE A 170 -26.75 -13.34 -8.85
N ALA A 171 -27.58 -13.86 -9.75
CA ALA A 171 -27.30 -13.84 -11.19
C ALA A 171 -27.19 -12.41 -11.75
N GLU A 172 -28.02 -11.49 -11.26
CA GLU A 172 -27.95 -10.07 -11.61
C GLU A 172 -26.68 -9.42 -11.05
N ALA A 173 -26.33 -9.69 -9.79
CA ALA A 173 -25.07 -9.22 -9.20
C ALA A 173 -23.86 -9.74 -9.98
N ASP A 174 -23.90 -10.98 -10.44
CA ASP A 174 -22.86 -11.57 -11.28
C ASP A 174 -22.74 -10.88 -12.64
N ALA A 175 -23.86 -10.48 -13.24
CA ALA A 175 -23.86 -9.72 -14.47
C ALA A 175 -23.23 -8.33 -14.26
N LEU A 176 -23.56 -7.66 -13.15
CA LEU A 176 -22.95 -6.39 -12.76
C LEU A 176 -21.44 -6.53 -12.54
N ALA A 177 -21.00 -7.54 -11.79
CA ALA A 177 -19.58 -7.82 -11.57
C ALA A 177 -18.82 -8.13 -12.87
N LYS A 178 -19.43 -8.89 -13.80
CA LYS A 178 -18.85 -9.14 -15.13
C LYS A 178 -18.68 -7.87 -15.96
N SER A 179 -19.56 -6.88 -15.77
CA SER A 179 -19.43 -5.55 -16.37
C SER A 179 -18.50 -4.60 -15.60
N GLN A 180 -17.73 -5.12 -14.63
CA GLN A 180 -16.87 -4.37 -13.70
C GLN A 180 -17.61 -3.37 -12.80
N ASN A 181 -18.95 -3.43 -12.76
CA ASN A 181 -19.75 -2.68 -11.81
C ASN A 181 -19.81 -3.42 -10.47
N PHE A 182 -18.67 -3.51 -9.79
CA PHE A 182 -18.54 -4.23 -8.52
C PHE A 182 -19.35 -3.59 -7.40
N ASP A 183 -19.38 -2.26 -7.32
CA ASP A 183 -20.11 -1.56 -6.28
C ASP A 183 -21.62 -1.79 -6.42
N GLY A 184 -22.15 -1.76 -7.64
CA GLY A 184 -23.55 -2.12 -7.91
C GLY A 184 -23.87 -3.57 -7.54
N ALA A 185 -22.98 -4.52 -7.90
CA ALA A 185 -23.14 -5.93 -7.54
C ALA A 185 -23.17 -6.14 -6.02
N MET A 186 -22.22 -5.54 -5.30
CA MET A 186 -22.14 -5.63 -3.84
C MET A 186 -23.34 -4.95 -3.17
N MET A 187 -23.79 -3.79 -3.68
CA MET A 187 -24.99 -3.11 -3.16
C MET A 187 -26.25 -3.96 -3.34
N LEU A 188 -26.42 -4.61 -4.49
CA LEU A 188 -27.55 -5.49 -4.74
C LEU A 188 -27.56 -6.67 -3.75
N LEU A 189 -26.42 -7.33 -3.56
CA LEU A 189 -26.28 -8.44 -2.60
C LEU A 189 -26.48 -7.98 -1.15
N ALA A 190 -25.94 -6.81 -0.77
CA ALA A 190 -26.13 -6.19 0.54
C ALA A 190 -27.58 -5.77 0.81
N SER A 191 -28.39 -5.57 -0.24
CA SER A 191 -29.80 -5.23 -0.09
C SER A 191 -30.66 -6.39 0.41
N VAL A 192 -30.15 -7.62 0.40
CA VAL A 192 -30.86 -8.80 0.91
C VAL A 192 -30.94 -8.71 2.44
N PRO A 193 -32.15 -8.66 3.03
CA PRO A 193 -32.33 -8.33 4.43
C PRO A 193 -31.91 -9.49 5.33
N SER A 194 -31.22 -9.18 6.44
CA SER A 194 -30.65 -10.18 7.36
C SER A 194 -31.68 -11.05 8.09
N VAL A 195 -32.95 -10.63 8.12
CA VAL A 195 -34.06 -11.42 8.66
C VAL A 195 -34.36 -12.65 7.80
N CYS A 196 -34.03 -12.62 6.50
CA CYS A 196 -34.14 -13.75 5.58
C CYS A 196 -32.82 -14.54 5.60
N LYS A 197 -32.56 -15.28 6.68
CA LYS A 197 -31.23 -15.81 7.01
C LYS A 197 -30.57 -16.59 5.88
N GLU A 198 -31.29 -17.52 5.25
CA GLU A 198 -30.72 -18.36 4.19
C GLU A 198 -30.34 -17.52 2.96
N ALA A 199 -31.28 -16.71 2.47
CA ALA A 199 -31.03 -15.81 1.34
C ALA A 199 -29.89 -14.82 1.65
N HIS A 200 -29.89 -14.24 2.85
CA HIS A 200 -28.86 -13.31 3.29
C HIS A 200 -27.47 -13.98 3.38
N ALA A 201 -27.39 -15.19 3.94
CA ALA A 201 -26.13 -15.93 4.00
C ALA A 201 -25.57 -16.22 2.59
N LYS A 202 -26.42 -16.65 1.66
CA LYS A 202 -26.03 -16.84 0.25
C LYS A 202 -25.56 -15.54 -0.39
N ALA A 203 -26.31 -14.45 -0.20
CA ALA A 203 -25.95 -13.13 -0.72
C ALA A 203 -24.59 -12.65 -0.18
N MET A 204 -24.36 -12.79 1.13
CA MET A 204 -23.13 -12.32 1.79
C MET A 204 -21.92 -13.17 1.41
N ALA A 205 -22.08 -14.48 1.26
CA ALA A 205 -21.04 -15.35 0.73
C ALA A 205 -20.62 -14.89 -0.68
N ARG A 206 -21.61 -14.67 -1.56
CA ARG A 206 -21.34 -14.19 -2.91
C ARG A 206 -20.75 -12.78 -2.93
N LEU A 207 -21.17 -11.89 -2.03
CA LEU A 207 -20.61 -10.55 -1.90
C LEU A 207 -19.11 -10.61 -1.59
N GLY A 208 -18.71 -11.50 -0.67
CA GLY A 208 -17.29 -11.74 -0.37
C GLY A 208 -16.50 -12.19 -1.60
N GLU A 209 -17.06 -13.08 -2.41
CA GLU A 209 -16.44 -13.52 -3.68
C GLU A 209 -16.33 -12.37 -4.69
N VAL A 210 -17.37 -11.56 -4.85
CA VAL A 210 -17.35 -10.38 -5.75
C VAL A 210 -16.32 -9.35 -5.27
N TYR A 211 -16.23 -9.11 -3.96
CA TYR A 211 -15.23 -8.23 -3.38
C TYR A 211 -13.81 -8.74 -3.64
N GLN A 212 -13.57 -10.05 -3.50
CA GLN A 212 -12.27 -10.65 -3.81
C GLN A 212 -11.90 -10.43 -5.29
N VAL A 213 -12.85 -10.66 -6.21
CA VAL A 213 -12.62 -10.41 -7.65
C VAL A 213 -12.29 -8.94 -7.91
N LYS A 214 -12.98 -8.00 -7.24
CA LYS A 214 -12.70 -6.56 -7.35
C LYS A 214 -11.25 -6.24 -6.99
N ILE A 215 -10.81 -6.64 -5.78
CA ILE A 215 -9.46 -6.31 -5.29
C ILE A 215 -8.37 -7.05 -6.06
N ASP A 216 -8.67 -8.22 -6.64
CA ASP A 216 -7.75 -8.94 -7.52
C ASP A 216 -7.57 -8.22 -8.86
N GLN A 217 -8.66 -7.70 -9.45
CA GLN A 217 -8.58 -6.92 -10.69
C GLN A 217 -7.88 -5.57 -10.49
N GLU A 218 -8.21 -4.84 -9.43
CA GLU A 218 -7.55 -3.58 -9.07
C GLU A 218 -6.05 -3.81 -8.81
N GLY A 219 -5.73 -4.86 -8.05
CA GLY A 219 -4.35 -5.28 -7.80
C GLY A 219 -3.59 -5.64 -9.08
N ALA A 220 -4.24 -6.33 -10.03
CA ALA A 220 -3.65 -6.65 -11.34
C ALA A 220 -3.30 -5.39 -12.14
N VAL A 221 -4.19 -4.40 -12.17
CA VAL A 221 -3.97 -3.13 -12.88
C VAL A 221 -2.81 -2.37 -12.27
N LEU A 222 -2.81 -2.18 -10.94
CA LEU A 222 -1.73 -1.49 -10.22
C LEU A 222 -0.38 -2.21 -10.40
N TYR A 223 -0.37 -3.54 -10.29
CA TYR A 223 0.84 -4.34 -10.52
C TYR A 223 1.39 -4.16 -11.93
N ASN A 224 0.54 -4.24 -12.96
CA ASN A 224 0.98 -4.08 -14.35
C ASN A 224 1.50 -2.67 -14.63
N GLN A 225 0.88 -1.64 -14.04
CA GLN A 225 1.37 -0.26 -14.13
C GLN A 225 2.73 -0.11 -13.44
N ALA A 226 2.91 -0.69 -12.25
CA ALA A 226 4.18 -0.67 -11.53
C ALA A 226 5.30 -1.38 -12.31
N VAL A 227 5.00 -2.54 -12.91
CA VAL A 227 5.92 -3.26 -13.79
C VAL A 227 6.31 -2.39 -15.00
N ALA A 228 5.35 -1.69 -15.61
CA ALA A 228 5.62 -0.81 -16.74
C ALA A 228 6.49 0.39 -16.35
N ALA A 229 6.21 1.03 -15.21
CA ALA A 229 7.02 2.13 -14.67
C ALA A 229 8.46 1.68 -14.43
N TRP A 230 8.65 0.52 -13.78
CA TRP A 230 9.96 -0.05 -13.50
C TRP A 230 10.74 -0.44 -14.76
N LYS A 231 10.06 -1.08 -15.73
CA LYS A 231 10.71 -1.53 -16.97
C LYS A 231 11.09 -0.38 -17.90
N THR A 232 10.31 0.69 -17.92
CA THR A 232 10.53 1.83 -18.83
C THR A 232 11.75 2.65 -18.40
N SER A 233 11.92 2.83 -17.08
CA SER A 233 13.08 3.50 -16.52
C SER A 233 13.50 2.79 -15.24
N LYS A 234 14.64 2.08 -15.29
CA LYS A 234 15.31 1.59 -14.07
C LYS A 234 16.03 2.74 -13.34
N SER A 235 15.35 3.87 -13.23
CA SER A 235 15.81 5.08 -12.54
C SER A 235 15.07 5.23 -11.21
N GLU A 236 15.57 6.16 -10.40
CA GLU A 236 15.02 6.43 -9.07
C GLU A 236 13.55 6.85 -9.15
N GLU A 237 13.21 7.65 -10.17
CA GLU A 237 11.84 8.09 -10.45
C GLU A 237 10.93 6.92 -10.83
N GLY A 238 11.40 6.02 -11.70
CA GLY A 238 10.63 4.84 -12.12
C GLY A 238 10.41 3.86 -10.97
N ALA A 239 11.40 3.69 -10.11
CA ALA A 239 11.29 2.90 -8.88
C ALA A 239 10.31 3.52 -7.87
N LEU A 240 10.40 4.83 -7.66
CA LEU A 240 9.48 5.55 -6.77
C LEU A 240 8.03 5.41 -7.24
N GLU A 241 7.78 5.58 -8.54
CA GLU A 241 6.44 5.44 -9.11
C GLU A 241 5.93 4.00 -9.00
N ALA A 242 6.77 3.01 -9.31
CA ALA A 242 6.43 1.60 -9.14
C ALA A 242 6.05 1.30 -7.67
N CYS A 243 6.87 1.72 -6.71
CA CYS A 243 6.59 1.48 -5.28
C CYS A 243 5.30 2.17 -4.81
N LYS A 244 4.98 3.38 -5.29
CA LYS A 244 3.71 4.06 -4.96
C LYS A 244 2.48 3.30 -5.46
N LEU A 245 2.56 2.72 -6.65
CA LEU A 245 1.48 1.90 -7.21
C LEU A 245 1.33 0.58 -6.45
N LEU A 246 2.45 -0.09 -6.15
CA LEU A 246 2.45 -1.34 -5.39
C LEU A 246 1.90 -1.17 -3.97
N ALA A 247 2.17 -0.04 -3.32
CA ALA A 247 1.65 0.27 -1.99
C ALA A 247 0.12 0.42 -1.94
N GLN A 248 -0.53 0.63 -3.09
CA GLN A 248 -2.00 0.72 -3.19
C GLN A 248 -2.66 -0.65 -3.39
N ILE A 249 -1.89 -1.71 -3.68
CA ILE A 249 -2.43 -3.06 -3.84
C ILE A 249 -2.99 -3.51 -2.48
N ASN A 250 -4.27 -3.89 -2.47
CA ASN A 250 -4.90 -4.43 -1.27
C ASN A 250 -4.12 -5.68 -0.78
N PRO A 251 -3.74 -5.77 0.51
CA PRO A 251 -2.99 -6.92 1.03
C PRO A 251 -3.69 -8.28 0.88
N GLN A 252 -5.02 -8.30 0.72
CA GLN A 252 -5.82 -9.51 0.48
C GLN A 252 -5.95 -9.84 -1.01
N SER A 253 -5.44 -8.99 -1.91
CA SER A 253 -5.41 -9.27 -3.35
C SER A 253 -4.47 -10.42 -3.66
N SER A 254 -4.81 -11.24 -4.66
CA SER A 254 -3.93 -12.27 -5.21
C SER A 254 -2.62 -11.71 -5.80
N TYR A 255 -2.54 -10.39 -6.00
CA TYR A 255 -1.35 -9.69 -6.49
C TYR A 255 -0.43 -9.15 -5.39
N ALA A 256 -0.80 -9.26 -4.12
CA ALA A 256 0.02 -8.75 -3.01
C ALA A 256 1.43 -9.38 -2.98
N GLU A 257 1.52 -10.71 -3.10
CA GLU A 257 2.81 -11.42 -3.12
C GLU A 257 3.68 -11.01 -4.31
N LYS A 258 3.08 -10.87 -5.50
CA LYS A 258 3.79 -10.41 -6.71
C LYS A 258 4.27 -8.98 -6.58
N GLY A 259 3.47 -8.11 -5.94
CA GLY A 259 3.84 -6.74 -5.65
C GLY A 259 5.05 -6.68 -4.71
N ASN A 260 5.02 -7.43 -3.61
CA ASN A 260 6.13 -7.51 -2.66
C ASN A 260 7.41 -8.05 -3.31
N ALA A 261 7.29 -9.04 -4.20
CA ALA A 261 8.43 -9.56 -4.95
C ALA A 261 9.07 -8.48 -5.86
N LEU A 262 8.25 -7.64 -6.50
CA LEU A 262 8.75 -6.54 -7.31
C LEU A 262 9.43 -5.45 -6.46
N VAL A 263 8.92 -5.14 -5.28
CA VAL A 263 9.60 -4.23 -4.33
C VAL A 263 10.98 -4.77 -3.98
N ALA A 264 11.09 -6.07 -3.63
CA ALA A 264 12.37 -6.69 -3.31
C ALA A 264 13.36 -6.70 -4.50
N GLU A 265 12.86 -6.86 -5.73
CA GLU A 265 13.68 -6.74 -6.94
C GLU A 265 14.26 -5.32 -7.07
N ILE A 266 13.43 -4.30 -6.88
CA ILE A 266 13.84 -2.89 -6.94
C ILE A 266 14.90 -2.60 -5.88
N GLU A 267 14.66 -3.00 -4.61
CA GLU A 267 15.62 -2.84 -3.52
C GLU A 267 16.97 -3.49 -3.83
N THR A 268 16.93 -4.73 -4.37
CA THR A 268 18.14 -5.45 -4.75
C THR A 268 18.91 -4.71 -5.85
N HIS A 269 18.23 -4.18 -6.86
CA HIS A 269 18.86 -3.42 -7.93
C HIS A 269 19.65 -2.21 -7.40
N TYR A 270 19.05 -1.41 -6.51
CA TYR A 270 19.73 -0.26 -5.91
C TYR A 270 20.86 -0.66 -4.98
N ALA A 271 20.69 -1.73 -4.20
CA ALA A 271 21.78 -2.25 -3.37
C ALA A 271 23.00 -2.63 -4.24
N THR A 272 22.79 -3.25 -5.40
CA THR A 272 23.85 -3.54 -6.37
C THR A 272 24.49 -2.27 -6.92
N LEU A 273 23.71 -1.29 -7.38
CA LEU A 273 24.24 -0.02 -7.90
C LEU A 273 25.09 0.72 -6.86
N VAL A 274 24.64 0.76 -5.60
CA VAL A 274 25.38 1.39 -4.50
C VAL A 274 26.69 0.64 -4.23
N ALA A 275 26.68 -0.69 -4.30
CA ALA A 275 27.89 -1.49 -4.13
C ALA A 275 28.90 -1.26 -5.27
N GLU A 276 28.43 -1.21 -6.52
CA GLU A 276 29.26 -0.91 -7.70
C GLU A 276 29.88 0.49 -7.61
N GLN A 277 29.09 1.51 -7.24
CA GLN A 277 29.59 2.87 -7.06
C GLN A 277 30.67 2.95 -5.98
N LYS A 278 30.48 2.28 -4.83
CA LYS A 278 31.49 2.21 -3.77
C LYS A 278 32.77 1.51 -4.24
N ALA A 279 32.65 0.43 -5.01
CA ALA A 279 33.79 -0.29 -5.54
C ALA A 279 34.61 0.57 -6.53
N LEU A 280 33.93 1.31 -7.41
CA LEU A 280 34.57 2.26 -8.33
C LEU A 280 35.30 3.38 -7.57
N GLN A 281 34.65 3.98 -6.56
CA GLN A 281 35.27 5.01 -5.72
C GLN A 281 36.52 4.50 -4.99
N GLU A 282 36.48 3.27 -4.48
CA GLU A 282 37.63 2.67 -3.81
C GLU A 282 38.77 2.34 -4.80
N GLU A 283 38.45 1.90 -6.02
CA GLU A 283 39.44 1.68 -7.07
C GLU A 283 40.12 2.99 -7.51
N GLU A 284 39.35 4.06 -7.71
CA GLU A 284 39.89 5.39 -8.01
C GLU A 284 40.82 5.88 -6.89
N ARG A 285 40.42 5.70 -5.63
CA ARG A 285 41.23 6.03 -4.46
C ARG A 285 42.54 5.24 -4.46
N ARG A 286 42.50 3.94 -4.74
CA ARG A 286 43.68 3.08 -4.83
C ARG A 286 44.61 3.52 -5.96
N ARG A 287 44.08 3.75 -7.17
CA ARG A 287 44.86 4.22 -8.33
C ARG A 287 45.55 5.55 -8.04
N LYS A 288 44.88 6.46 -7.33
CA LYS A 288 45.47 7.74 -6.91
C LYS A 288 46.61 7.54 -5.91
N GLN A 289 46.44 6.67 -4.91
CA GLN A 289 47.50 6.34 -3.96
C GLN A 289 48.71 5.70 -4.66
N GLU A 290 48.47 4.76 -5.58
CA GLU A 290 49.55 4.15 -6.38
C GLU A 290 50.28 5.18 -7.26
N GLN A 291 49.56 6.16 -7.83
CA GLN A 291 50.18 7.25 -8.59
C GLN A 291 51.05 8.13 -7.69
N GLU A 292 50.53 8.56 -6.53
CA GLU A 292 51.26 9.35 -5.54
C GLU A 292 52.51 8.60 -5.03
N GLU A 293 52.39 7.29 -4.80
CA GLU A 293 53.51 6.44 -4.38
C GLU A 293 54.57 6.30 -5.50
N ARG A 294 54.16 6.06 -6.75
CA ARG A 294 55.09 6.03 -7.89
C ARG A 294 55.82 7.36 -8.08
N GLU A 295 55.11 8.48 -7.96
CA GLU A 295 55.73 9.81 -8.02
C GLU A 295 56.71 10.04 -6.87
N TRP A 296 56.35 9.60 -5.67
CA TRP A 296 57.24 9.67 -4.51
C TRP A 296 58.50 8.82 -4.70
N GLN A 297 58.36 7.57 -5.15
CA GLN A 297 59.49 6.68 -5.45
C GLN A 297 60.41 7.28 -6.51
N PHE A 298 59.85 7.85 -7.57
CA PHE A 298 60.62 8.53 -8.61
C PHE A 298 61.40 9.74 -8.07
N LYS A 299 60.78 10.57 -7.21
CA LYS A 299 61.48 11.70 -6.54
C LYS A 299 62.60 11.22 -5.62
N GLN A 300 62.39 10.14 -4.88
CA GLN A 300 63.42 9.53 -4.04
C GLN A 300 64.60 9.02 -4.87
N GLN A 301 64.32 8.36 -6.01
CA GLN A 301 65.35 7.91 -6.93
C GLN A 301 66.16 9.08 -7.51
N GLN A 302 65.50 10.13 -7.99
CA GLN A 302 66.19 11.33 -8.45
C GLN A 302 67.09 11.96 -7.38
N TYR A 303 66.64 11.96 -6.13
CA TYR A 303 67.44 12.44 -5.01
C TYR A 303 68.65 11.54 -4.76
N ALA A 304 68.47 10.22 -4.75
CA ALA A 304 69.57 9.26 -4.61
C ALA A 304 70.60 9.39 -5.74
N ASP A 305 70.16 9.50 -7.00
CA ASP A 305 71.02 9.68 -8.17
C ASP A 305 71.83 10.98 -8.08
N LYS A 306 71.21 12.09 -7.63
CA LYS A 306 71.92 13.36 -7.40
C LYS A 306 73.00 13.23 -6.33
N VAL A 307 72.69 12.59 -5.20
CA VAL A 307 73.66 12.36 -4.13
C VAL A 307 74.81 11.48 -4.61
N ALA A 308 74.53 10.42 -5.39
CA ALA A 308 75.54 9.55 -5.96
C ALA A 308 76.46 10.31 -6.94
N ALA A 309 75.90 11.11 -7.85
CA ALA A 309 76.68 11.94 -8.77
C ALA A 309 77.56 12.96 -8.03
N GLU A 310 77.06 13.58 -6.95
CA GLU A 310 77.87 14.46 -6.11
C GLU A 310 79.01 13.69 -5.41
N GLN A 311 78.74 12.49 -4.92
CA GLN A 311 79.76 11.63 -4.29
C GLN A 311 80.84 11.23 -5.31
N GLU A 312 80.45 10.80 -6.51
CA GLU A 312 81.37 10.47 -7.61
C GLU A 312 82.22 11.69 -8.02
N ALA A 313 81.60 12.87 -8.17
CA ALA A 313 82.32 14.10 -8.47
C ALA A 313 83.34 14.47 -7.37
N ARG A 314 82.97 14.29 -6.09
CA ARG A 314 83.91 14.49 -4.96
C ARG A 314 85.07 13.49 -5.01
N GLN A 315 84.81 12.22 -5.31
CA GLN A 315 85.84 11.19 -5.44
C GLN A 315 86.80 11.52 -6.59
N LEU A 316 86.27 11.88 -7.76
CA LEU A 316 87.07 12.23 -8.94
C LEU A 316 87.89 13.50 -8.70
N ASN A 317 87.30 14.52 -8.07
CA ASN A 317 88.02 15.74 -7.68
C ASN A 317 89.14 15.44 -6.67
N HIS A 318 88.90 14.56 -5.70
CA HIS A 318 89.93 14.12 -4.76
C HIS A 318 91.06 13.39 -5.48
N GLU A 319 90.76 12.48 -6.41
CA GLU A 319 91.75 11.77 -7.21
C GLU A 319 92.58 12.73 -8.09
N LEU A 320 91.94 13.70 -8.73
CA LEU A 320 92.61 14.74 -9.51
C LEU A 320 93.55 15.58 -8.63
N ALA A 321 93.12 15.98 -7.44
CA ALA A 321 93.94 16.73 -6.49
C ALA A 321 95.17 15.92 -6.05
N MET A 322 95.01 14.62 -5.79
CA MET A 322 96.14 13.72 -5.48
C MET A 322 97.13 13.64 -6.65
N LYS A 323 96.66 13.43 -7.89
CA LYS A 323 97.52 13.40 -9.07
C LYS A 323 98.25 14.72 -9.31
N GLN A 324 97.59 15.86 -9.07
CA GLN A 324 98.22 17.18 -9.17
C GLN A 324 99.28 17.40 -8.09
N SER A 325 99.00 16.97 -6.84
CA SER A 325 99.98 17.00 -5.74
C SER A 325 101.19 16.13 -6.07
N ASP A 326 100.99 14.92 -6.59
CA ASP A 326 102.07 14.03 -7.01
C ASP A 326 102.90 14.65 -8.13
N ALA A 327 102.24 15.21 -9.16
CA ALA A 327 102.90 15.91 -10.26
C ALA A 327 103.69 17.14 -9.78
N ALA A 328 103.15 17.91 -8.83
CA ALA A 328 103.85 19.04 -8.22
C ALA A 328 105.08 18.58 -7.42
N SER A 329 105.01 17.45 -6.71
CA SER A 329 106.17 16.87 -6.02
C SER A 329 107.26 16.46 -7.00
N VAL A 330 106.90 15.83 -8.13
CA VAL A 330 107.83 15.42 -9.19
C VAL A 330 108.47 16.64 -9.84
N ALA A 331 107.69 17.67 -10.17
CA ALA A 331 108.20 18.93 -10.71
C ALA A 331 109.17 19.62 -9.73
N THR A 332 108.86 19.62 -8.44
CA THR A 332 109.73 20.16 -7.38
C THR A 332 111.05 19.38 -7.31
N GLN A 333 111.00 18.05 -7.41
CA GLN A 333 112.20 17.21 -7.44
C GLN A 333 113.05 17.45 -8.70
N MET A 334 112.42 17.63 -9.87
CA MET A 334 113.11 17.97 -11.12
C MET A 334 113.79 19.35 -11.03
N ALA A 335 113.09 20.37 -10.52
CA ALA A 335 113.66 21.70 -10.31
C ALA A 335 114.84 21.65 -9.31
N LEU A 336 114.73 20.89 -8.23
CA LEU A 336 115.84 20.64 -7.30
C LEU A 336 117.06 19.99 -7.97
N LYS A 337 116.82 19.09 -8.92
CA LYS A 337 117.89 18.44 -9.69
C LYS A 337 118.56 19.42 -10.66
N GLU A 338 117.79 20.24 -11.37
CA GLU A 338 118.33 21.30 -12.24
C GLU A 338 119.10 22.36 -11.44
N VAL A 339 118.58 22.80 -10.29
CA VAL A 339 119.30 23.69 -9.38
C VAL A 339 120.62 23.05 -8.93
N LYS A 340 120.63 21.77 -8.55
CA LYS A 340 121.89 21.06 -8.22
C LYS A 340 122.86 21.01 -9.39
N GLU A 341 122.39 20.75 -10.61
CA GLU A 341 123.24 20.75 -11.81
C GLU A 341 123.79 22.14 -12.14
N MET A 342 122.97 23.19 -12.05
CA MET A 342 123.42 24.58 -12.18
C MET A 342 124.42 24.94 -11.09
N THR A 343 124.18 24.57 -9.84
CA THR A 343 125.11 24.82 -8.72
C THR A 343 126.45 24.13 -8.98
N ASN A 344 126.43 22.89 -9.49
CA ASN A 344 127.65 22.16 -9.86
C ASN A 344 128.38 22.81 -11.05
N LYS A 345 127.67 23.33 -12.06
CA LYS A 345 128.29 24.08 -13.18
C LYS A 345 128.91 25.41 -12.71
N THR A 346 128.23 26.16 -11.84
CA THR A 346 128.75 27.39 -11.24
C THR A 346 129.97 27.10 -10.36
N PHE A 347 129.92 26.02 -9.57
CA PHE A 347 131.07 25.55 -8.77
C PHE A 347 132.25 25.13 -9.65
N ALA A 348 132.00 24.42 -10.76
CA ALA A 348 133.04 24.06 -11.73
C ALA A 348 133.67 25.29 -12.40
N SER A 349 132.89 26.36 -12.64
CA SER A 349 133.40 27.63 -13.18
C SER A 349 134.22 28.45 -12.16
N GLN A 350 133.88 28.37 -10.86
CA GLN A 350 134.66 29.02 -9.78
C GLN A 350 135.96 28.29 -9.45
N VAL A 351 136.03 26.97 -9.64
CA VAL A 351 137.25 26.17 -9.39
C VAL A 351 138.27 26.31 -10.52
N ALA A 352 137.86 26.69 -11.74
CA ALA A 352 138.76 26.88 -12.88
C ALA A 352 139.49 28.25 -12.92
N GLY A 353 139.27 29.13 -11.95
CA GLY A 353 139.83 30.48 -11.97
C GLY A 353 139.99 31.10 -10.58
N SER A 354 140.79 30.50 -9.70
CA SER A 354 141.68 31.21 -8.76
C SER A 354 142.23 30.31 -7.65
N THR A 355 143.52 30.45 -7.41
CA THR A 355 144.34 29.81 -6.39
C THR A 355 144.24 30.52 -5.02
N VAL A 356 144.29 29.71 -3.95
CA VAL A 356 144.65 30.01 -2.54
C VAL A 356 143.55 30.60 -1.64
N SER A 357 143.04 29.79 -0.69
CA SER A 357 143.38 29.81 0.76
C SER A 357 142.31 29.06 1.60
N LYS A 358 142.75 28.12 2.44
CA LYS A 358 141.92 27.37 3.41
C LYS A 358 141.44 28.32 4.52
N GLY A 359 140.13 28.49 4.67
CA GLY A 359 139.54 29.24 5.78
C GLY A 359 138.01 29.28 5.80
N ALA A 360 137.39 28.16 6.19
CA ALA A 360 136.09 28.02 6.86
C ALA A 360 134.85 28.76 6.28
N SER A 361 134.00 28.15 5.44
CA SER A 361 133.06 27.03 5.71
C SER A 361 131.81 27.33 6.57
N ASN A 362 131.46 28.59 6.91
CA ASN A 362 130.29 28.83 7.79
C ASN A 362 129.22 29.84 7.35
N THR A 363 129.26 30.38 6.12
CA THR A 363 128.31 31.45 5.72
C THR A 363 127.33 31.05 4.60
N LEU A 364 127.63 30.01 3.83
CA LEU A 364 126.76 29.58 2.71
C LEU A 364 125.59 28.70 3.20
N ALA A 365 125.81 27.89 4.24
CA ALA A 365 124.77 27.06 4.86
C ALA A 365 123.63 27.91 5.47
N ASN A 366 123.95 29.10 5.99
CA ASN A 366 122.94 29.99 6.60
C ASN A 366 122.07 30.74 5.57
N LYS A 367 122.48 30.85 4.30
CA LYS A 367 121.67 31.47 3.24
C LYS A 367 120.66 30.51 2.60
N ILE A 368 120.91 29.20 2.64
CA ILE A 368 119.99 28.19 2.09
C ILE A 368 118.82 27.94 3.06
N ALA A 369 119.04 28.09 4.37
CA ALA A 369 118.00 27.94 5.40
C ALA A 369 116.92 29.04 5.38
N SER A 370 117.15 30.20 4.74
CA SER A 370 116.14 31.27 4.63
C SER A 370 115.26 31.18 3.38
N TRP A 371 115.46 30.18 2.51
CA TRP A 371 114.65 29.96 1.30
C TRP A 371 113.56 28.88 1.47
N PHE A 372 113.57 28.16 2.60
CA PHE A 372 112.59 27.12 2.93
C PHE A 372 111.71 27.47 4.14
N LYS A 373 111.52 28.77 4.42
CA LYS A 373 110.53 29.28 5.37
C LYS A 373 109.35 29.88 4.65
#